data_AF-A0A0N1I0E4-F1
#
_entry.id   AF-A0A0N1I0E4-F1
#
_cell.length_a   1.000
_cell.length_b   1.000
_cell.length_c   1.000
_cell.angle_alpha   90.00
_cell.angle_beta   90.00
_cell.angle_gamma   90.00
#
_symmetry.space_group_name_H-M   'P 1'
#
loop_
_entity.id
_entity.type
_entity.pdbx_description
1 polymer ?
#
loop_
_entity_poly.entity_id
_entity_poly.type
_entity_poly.pdbx_seq_one_letter_code
_entity_poly.pdbx_strand_id
1 'polypeptide(L)'
;MLTLTLATFVPVIIAILIPWLATPAHALPSLIKLTSYAPVAAECPSSGLTRDAIGLCSGEAEYRTNRSKVASQHLREWFTAVNKDMPEKDRFEIEKGVEMPVIGLASSGGGIGSMVNNAGLVQAWDNRDSSSVKSNMKGFYQSISYHAGTSTGAWLLGG
;
A
#
# COMPACT_ATOMS: atom_id res chain seq x y z
N MET A 1 58.36 -7.81 -25.20
CA MET A 1 56.98 -7.60 -25.68
C MET A 1 56.08 -7.14 -24.54
N LEU A 2 56.34 -5.96 -23.95
CA LEU A 2 55.50 -5.42 -22.87
C LEU A 2 55.64 -3.89 -22.73
N THR A 3 55.51 -3.15 -23.83
CA THR A 3 55.58 -1.68 -23.79
C THR A 3 54.66 -0.99 -24.81
N LEU A 4 53.63 -1.68 -25.32
CA LEU A 4 52.75 -1.12 -26.37
C LEU A 4 51.24 -1.23 -26.09
N THR A 5 50.82 -1.19 -24.83
CA THR A 5 49.40 -1.24 -24.45
C THR A 5 48.94 -0.10 -23.55
N LEU A 6 49.80 0.86 -23.19
CA LEU A 6 49.41 1.97 -22.28
C LEU A 6 49.09 3.29 -23.00
N ALA A 7 49.59 3.50 -24.23
CA ALA A 7 49.46 4.79 -24.94
C ALA A 7 48.11 4.99 -25.64
N THR A 8 47.29 3.95 -25.79
CA THR A 8 45.99 4.02 -26.46
C THR A 8 44.81 4.19 -25.51
N PHE A 9 44.98 3.99 -24.20
CA PHE A 9 43.89 4.10 -23.22
C PHE A 9 43.75 5.50 -22.61
N VAL A 10 44.82 6.30 -22.58
CA VAL A 10 44.80 7.67 -22.05
C VAL A 10 43.85 8.60 -22.84
N PRO A 11 43.84 8.63 -24.19
CA PRO A 11 42.92 9.52 -24.91
C PRO A 11 41.46 9.08 -24.82
N VAL A 12 41.20 7.78 -24.61
CA VAL A 12 39.84 7.24 -24.46
C VAL A 12 39.25 7.61 -23.09
N ILE A 13 40.04 7.54 -22.02
CA ILE A 13 39.59 7.93 -20.67
C ILE A 13 39.31 9.44 -20.61
N ILE A 14 40.13 10.27 -21.25
CA ILE A 14 39.92 11.72 -21.32
C ILE A 14 38.65 12.06 -22.12
N ALA A 15 38.39 11.38 -23.25
CA ALA A 15 37.19 11.58 -24.04
C ALA A 15 35.88 11.16 -23.34
N ILE A 16 35.94 10.21 -22.40
CA ILE A 16 34.77 9.73 -21.64
C ILE A 16 34.47 10.61 -20.41
N LEU A 17 35.48 11.30 -19.85
CA LEU A 17 35.33 12.11 -18.63
C LEU A 17 34.99 13.59 -18.90
N ILE A 18 35.36 14.13 -20.06
CA ILE A 18 35.06 15.53 -20.44
C ILE A 18 33.54 15.84 -20.53
N PRO A 19 32.64 14.95 -20.99
CA PRO A 19 31.21 15.25 -21.05
C PRO A 19 30.58 15.44 -19.66
N TRP A 20 31.19 14.91 -18.59
CA TRP A 20 30.65 15.03 -17.23
C TRP A 20 30.99 16.37 -16.56
N LEU A 21 32.10 17.02 -16.92
CA LEU A 21 32.46 18.33 -16.36
C LEU A 21 31.77 19.51 -17.06
N ALA A 22 31.21 19.29 -18.26
CA ALA A 22 30.65 20.35 -19.09
C ALA A 22 29.14 20.19 -19.36
N THR A 23 28.41 19.41 -18.55
CA THR A 23 26.94 19.54 -18.55
C THR A 23 26.58 20.83 -17.82
N PRO A 24 26.05 21.86 -18.49
CA PRO A 24 25.37 22.91 -17.75
C PRO A 24 24.27 22.22 -16.96
N ALA A 25 24.20 22.53 -15.66
CA ALA A 25 23.04 22.18 -14.86
C ALA A 25 21.83 22.77 -15.60
N HIS A 26 21.09 21.92 -16.30
CA HIS A 26 19.82 22.30 -16.86
C HIS A 26 18.89 22.40 -15.66
N ALA A 27 18.90 23.59 -15.03
CA ALA A 27 17.81 23.97 -14.17
C ALA A 27 16.57 23.85 -15.04
N LEU A 28 15.77 22.81 -14.81
CA LEU A 28 14.43 22.73 -15.36
C LEU A 28 13.80 24.09 -15.04
N PRO A 29 13.39 24.88 -16.06
CA PRO A 29 12.62 26.07 -15.76
C PRO A 29 11.45 25.60 -14.93
N SER A 30 11.30 26.20 -13.74
CA SER A 30 10.11 25.98 -12.92
C SER A 30 8.91 26.44 -13.76
N LEU A 31 8.32 25.50 -14.51
CA LEU A 31 7.09 25.71 -15.28
C LEU A 31 5.88 25.92 -14.36
N ILE A 32 6.08 25.75 -13.05
CA ILE A 32 5.12 26.09 -12.03
C ILE A 32 5.32 27.57 -11.70
N LYS A 33 4.53 28.42 -12.35
CA LYS A 33 4.24 29.75 -11.82
C LYS A 33 3.42 29.51 -10.55
N LEU A 34 4.10 29.44 -9.40
CA LEU A 34 3.44 29.35 -8.10
C LEU A 34 2.53 30.58 -7.99
N THR A 35 1.22 30.37 -8.12
CA THR A 35 0.25 31.37 -7.71
C THR A 35 0.53 31.66 -6.25
N SER A 36 0.68 32.93 -5.89
CA SER A 36 0.81 33.33 -4.49
C SER A 36 -0.30 32.63 -3.71
N TYR A 37 0.07 31.79 -2.74
CA TYR A 37 -0.90 31.11 -1.89
C TYR A 37 -1.52 32.17 -0.97
N ALA A 38 -2.54 32.83 -1.50
CA ALA A 38 -3.31 33.83 -0.80
C ALA A 38 -4.79 33.45 -0.96
N PRO A 39 -5.57 33.38 0.12
CA PRO A 39 -7.01 33.24 0.02
C PRO A 39 -7.60 34.37 -0.84
N VAL A 40 -8.46 34.01 -1.77
CA VAL A 40 -9.27 34.97 -2.54
C VAL A 40 -10.70 34.96 -2.03
N ALA A 41 -11.40 36.07 -2.18
CA ALA A 41 -12.84 36.10 -1.92
C ALA A 41 -13.53 35.07 -2.82
N ALA A 42 -14.31 34.18 -2.20
CA ALA A 42 -15.11 33.17 -2.87
C ALA A 42 -16.50 33.16 -2.26
N GLU A 43 -17.50 32.84 -3.06
CA GLU A 43 -18.86 32.65 -2.54
C GLU A 43 -18.92 31.40 -1.67
N CYS A 44 -19.61 31.50 -0.53
CA CYS A 44 -19.86 30.34 0.30
C CYS A 44 -20.72 29.33 -0.46
N PRO A 45 -20.38 28.02 -0.44
CA PRO A 45 -21.23 26.99 -1.02
C PRO A 45 -22.64 27.04 -0.41
N SER A 46 -23.67 26.79 -1.24
CA SER A 46 -25.06 26.74 -0.79
C SER A 46 -25.37 25.48 0.04
N SER A 47 -24.56 24.44 -0.09
CA SER A 47 -24.60 23.23 0.74
C SER A 47 -23.64 23.34 1.92
N GLY A 48 -24.03 22.77 3.07
CA GLY A 48 -23.13 22.64 4.22
C GLY A 48 -21.86 21.85 3.88
N LEU A 49 -20.71 22.31 4.39
CA LEU A 49 -19.42 21.61 4.24
C LEU A 49 -19.30 20.38 5.16
N THR A 50 -20.16 20.29 6.17
CA THR A 50 -20.19 19.24 7.17
C THR A 50 -21.45 18.39 7.03
N ARG A 51 -21.34 17.12 7.39
CA ARG A 51 -22.49 16.22 7.56
C ARG A 51 -22.74 15.96 9.04
N ASP A 52 -23.96 15.61 9.39
CA ASP A 52 -24.26 15.09 10.72
C ASP A 52 -23.69 13.68 10.91
N ALA A 53 -23.25 13.39 12.13
CA ALA A 53 -22.63 12.12 12.52
C ALA A 53 -23.65 11.06 12.98
N ILE A 54 -24.81 10.99 12.32
CA ILE A 54 -25.93 10.08 12.67
C ILE A 54 -25.73 8.68 12.03
N GLY A 55 -24.51 8.36 11.61
CA GLY A 55 -24.16 7.08 10.99
C GLY A 55 -23.03 7.17 9.97
N LEU A 56 -22.87 6.09 9.21
CA LEU A 56 -21.96 6.04 8.08
C LEU A 56 -22.40 7.02 6.98
N CYS A 57 -21.44 7.61 6.28
CA CYS A 57 -21.77 8.34 5.07
C CYS A 57 -22.25 7.37 3.98
N SER A 58 -22.97 7.89 2.97
CA SER A 58 -23.49 7.08 1.86
C SER A 58 -22.39 6.28 1.16
N GLY A 59 -21.23 6.90 0.91
CA GLY A 59 -20.09 6.23 0.29
C GLY A 59 -19.53 5.08 1.12
N GLU A 60 -19.45 5.22 2.44
CA GLU A 60 -18.98 4.13 3.31
C GLU A 60 -20.04 3.02 3.44
N ALA A 61 -21.33 3.37 3.50
CA ALA A 61 -22.41 2.39 3.52
C ALA A 61 -22.44 1.54 2.24
N GLU A 62 -22.24 2.16 1.07
CA GLU A 62 -22.09 1.49 -0.21
C GLU A 62 -20.84 0.60 -0.24
N TYR A 63 -19.68 1.15 0.16
CA TYR A 63 -18.44 0.40 0.28
C TYR A 63 -18.63 -0.85 1.14
N ARG A 64 -19.22 -0.71 2.34
CA ARG A 64 -19.45 -1.84 3.27
C ARG A 64 -20.32 -2.92 2.64
N THR A 65 -21.38 -2.53 1.93
CA THR A 65 -22.27 -3.47 1.23
C THR A 65 -21.54 -4.26 0.15
N ASN A 66 -20.69 -3.60 -0.63
CA ASN A 66 -19.94 -4.25 -1.70
C ASN A 66 -18.75 -5.05 -1.18
N ARG A 67 -18.04 -4.52 -0.19
CA ARG A 67 -16.87 -5.15 0.42
C ARG A 67 -17.24 -6.40 1.20
N SER A 68 -18.37 -6.41 1.92
CA SER A 68 -18.82 -7.57 2.71
C SER A 68 -18.93 -8.84 1.87
N LYS A 69 -19.38 -8.76 0.62
CA LYS A 69 -19.48 -9.89 -0.31
C LYS A 69 -18.12 -10.52 -0.58
N VAL A 70 -17.14 -9.68 -0.92
CA VAL A 70 -15.76 -10.09 -1.22
C VAL A 70 -15.05 -10.60 0.03
N ALA A 71 -15.16 -9.85 1.14
CA ALA A 71 -14.53 -10.20 2.41
C ALA A 71 -15.06 -11.53 2.96
N SER A 72 -16.38 -11.74 2.92
CA SER A 72 -17.02 -12.97 3.39
C SER A 72 -16.60 -14.18 2.58
N GLN A 73 -16.51 -14.04 1.25
CA GLN A 73 -16.05 -15.11 0.38
C GLN A 73 -14.62 -15.52 0.74
N HIS A 74 -13.69 -14.56 0.78
CA HIS A 74 -12.30 -14.86 1.07
C HIS A 74 -12.07 -15.37 2.49
N LEU A 75 -12.88 -14.93 3.47
CA LEU A 75 -12.80 -15.46 4.82
C LEU A 75 -13.22 -16.94 4.87
N ARG A 76 -14.28 -17.32 4.14
CA ARG A 76 -14.71 -18.73 4.01
C ARG A 76 -13.65 -19.60 3.34
N GLU A 77 -13.06 -19.10 2.25
CA GLU A 77 -11.97 -19.77 1.55
C GLU A 77 -10.76 -19.99 2.46
N TRP A 78 -10.35 -18.94 3.19
CA TRP A 78 -9.25 -18.99 4.14
C TRP A 78 -9.52 -19.99 5.27
N PHE A 79 -10.70 -19.93 5.91
CA PHE A 79 -11.09 -20.88 6.95
C PHE A 79 -11.07 -22.33 6.45
N THR A 80 -11.60 -22.59 5.26
CA THR A 80 -11.57 -23.91 4.64
C THR A 80 -10.12 -24.39 4.45
N ALA A 81 -9.24 -23.49 4.00
CA ALA A 81 -7.84 -23.80 3.77
C ALA A 81 -7.07 -24.11 5.06
N VAL A 82 -7.35 -23.42 6.18
CA VAL A 82 -6.69 -23.71 7.46
C VAL A 82 -7.29 -24.92 8.18
N ASN A 83 -8.60 -25.16 8.05
CA ASN A 83 -9.28 -26.31 8.65
C ASN A 83 -8.86 -27.65 8.04
N LYS A 84 -8.48 -27.67 6.77
CA LYS A 84 -8.11 -28.93 6.07
C LYS A 84 -6.96 -29.65 6.78
N ASP A 85 -6.04 -28.90 7.38
CA ASP A 85 -4.83 -29.38 8.03
C ASP A 85 -5.04 -29.66 9.53
N MET A 86 -6.23 -29.35 10.06
CA MET A 86 -6.60 -29.59 11.46
C MET A 86 -7.17 -31.00 11.68
N PRO A 87 -6.92 -31.62 12.86
CA PRO A 87 -7.62 -32.82 13.29
C PRO A 87 -9.14 -32.60 13.27
N GLU A 88 -9.90 -33.63 12.88
CA GLU A 88 -11.37 -33.52 12.71
C GLU A 88 -12.09 -32.95 13.93
N LYS A 89 -11.66 -33.37 15.14
CA LYS A 89 -12.22 -32.89 16.42
C LYS A 89 -12.01 -31.39 16.69
N ASP A 90 -11.07 -30.76 16.00
CA ASP A 90 -10.66 -29.37 16.21
C ASP A 90 -11.09 -28.45 15.04
N ARG A 91 -11.78 -29.00 14.03
CA ARG A 91 -12.25 -28.22 12.86
C ARG A 91 -13.40 -27.31 13.23
N PHE A 92 -13.37 -26.08 12.72
CA PHE A 92 -14.46 -25.13 12.87
C PHE A 92 -15.42 -25.22 11.68
N GLU A 93 -16.68 -25.56 11.92
CA GLU A 93 -17.70 -25.53 10.87
C GLU A 93 -18.26 -24.13 10.69
N ILE A 94 -18.28 -23.63 9.46
CA ILE A 94 -18.99 -22.38 9.15
C ILE A 94 -20.42 -22.75 8.78
N GLU A 95 -21.36 -22.36 9.63
CA GLU A 95 -22.78 -22.56 9.36
C GLU A 95 -23.21 -21.88 8.04
N LYS A 96 -24.07 -22.58 7.30
CA LYS A 96 -24.62 -22.08 6.04
C LYS A 96 -25.58 -20.93 6.33
N GLY A 97 -25.46 -19.84 5.56
CA GLY A 97 -26.35 -18.68 5.69
C GLY A 97 -25.96 -17.67 6.78
N VAL A 98 -24.91 -17.95 7.56
CA VAL A 98 -24.38 -16.98 8.55
C VAL A 98 -23.56 -15.89 7.86
N GLU A 99 -23.81 -14.64 8.22
CA GLU A 99 -22.99 -13.50 7.78
C GLU A 99 -21.61 -13.58 8.43
N MET A 100 -20.56 -13.41 7.64
CA MET A 100 -19.19 -13.45 8.16
C MET A 100 -18.87 -12.16 8.93
N PRO A 101 -18.02 -12.21 9.96
CA PRO A 101 -17.67 -11.03 10.75
C PRO A 101 -16.92 -10.00 9.91
N VAL A 102 -17.13 -8.72 10.24
CA VAL A 102 -16.35 -7.61 9.71
C VAL A 102 -15.01 -7.57 10.43
N ILE A 103 -13.92 -7.72 9.68
CA ILE A 103 -12.55 -7.71 10.23
C ILE A 103 -11.87 -6.37 9.93
N GLY A 104 -11.27 -5.78 10.95
CA GLY A 104 -10.41 -4.59 10.84
C GLY A 104 -8.95 -4.92 11.13
N LEU A 105 -8.02 -4.31 10.37
CA LEU A 105 -6.59 -4.31 10.64
C LEU A 105 -6.16 -2.91 11.05
N ALA A 106 -5.38 -2.81 12.12
CA ALA A 106 -4.87 -1.54 12.62
C ALA A 106 -3.34 -1.57 12.67
N SER A 107 -2.69 -0.68 11.93
CA SER A 107 -1.24 -0.53 11.88
C SER A 107 -0.78 0.68 12.69
N SER A 108 0.05 0.43 13.70
CA SER A 108 0.63 1.48 14.53
C SER A 108 1.80 2.18 13.85
N GLY A 109 2.09 3.40 14.29
CA GLY A 109 3.34 4.07 14.00
C GLY A 109 4.53 3.46 14.74
N GLY A 110 5.73 3.98 14.47
CA GLY A 110 6.97 3.58 15.14
C GLY A 110 8.21 3.79 14.28
N GLY A 111 8.25 4.88 13.49
CA GLY A 111 9.29 5.11 12.50
C GLY A 111 9.19 4.17 11.29
N ILE A 112 10.24 4.18 10.46
CA ILE A 112 10.31 3.38 9.23
C ILE A 112 10.26 1.87 9.52
N GLY A 113 10.81 1.43 10.66
CA GLY A 113 10.78 0.04 11.10
C GLY A 113 9.37 -0.50 11.26
N SER A 114 8.47 0.28 11.88
CA SER A 114 7.06 -0.10 11.98
C SER A 114 6.42 -0.22 10.60
N MET A 115 6.69 0.72 9.69
CA MET A 115 6.13 0.71 8.34
C MET A 115 6.52 -0.57 7.58
N VAL A 116 7.81 -0.90 7.52
CA VAL A 116 8.29 -2.09 6.80
C VAL A 116 7.82 -3.39 7.44
N ASN A 117 7.69 -3.43 8.77
CA ASN A 117 7.14 -4.59 9.47
C ASN A 117 5.66 -4.81 9.13
N ASN A 118 4.83 -3.76 9.17
CA ASN A 118 3.43 -3.84 8.77
C ASN A 118 3.30 -4.20 7.27
N ALA A 119 4.16 -3.66 6.40
CA ALA A 119 4.19 -4.01 4.98
C ALA A 119 4.51 -5.50 4.76
N GLY A 120 5.49 -6.05 5.49
CA GLY A 120 5.82 -7.48 5.44
C GLY A 120 4.66 -8.37 5.90
N LEU A 121 3.90 -7.96 6.91
CA LEU A 121 2.69 -8.65 7.34
C LEU A 121 1.62 -8.66 6.24
N VAL A 122 1.34 -7.50 5.62
CA VAL A 122 0.40 -7.42 4.49
C VAL A 122 0.85 -8.31 3.35
N GLN A 123 2.12 -8.24 2.96
CA GLN A 123 2.72 -9.09 1.93
C GLN A 123 2.55 -10.59 2.24
N ALA A 124 2.78 -11.01 3.48
CA ALA A 124 2.62 -12.41 3.89
C ALA A 124 1.17 -12.89 3.82
N TRP A 125 0.21 -12.00 4.06
CA TRP A 125 -1.22 -12.34 4.09
C TRP A 125 -1.91 -12.17 2.73
N ASP A 126 -1.33 -11.41 1.80
CA ASP A 126 -1.91 -11.14 0.49
C ASP A 126 -1.75 -12.35 -0.45
N ASN A 127 -2.87 -12.86 -0.98
CA ASN A 127 -2.81 -13.95 -1.97
C ASN A 127 -2.31 -13.52 -3.35
N ARG A 128 -2.27 -12.21 -3.65
CA ARG A 128 -1.79 -11.68 -4.92
C ARG A 128 -0.26 -11.67 -5.00
N ASP A 129 0.42 -11.76 -3.86
CA ASP A 129 1.86 -11.80 -3.82
C ASP A 129 2.36 -13.24 -4.07
N SER A 130 2.98 -13.46 -5.24
CA SER A 130 3.58 -14.75 -5.60
C SER A 130 4.90 -15.03 -4.88
N SER A 131 5.57 -13.98 -4.39
CA SER A 131 6.83 -14.08 -3.65
C SER A 131 6.63 -14.38 -2.16
N SER A 132 5.40 -14.24 -1.65
CA SER A 132 5.11 -14.48 -0.24
C SER A 132 5.28 -15.95 0.12
N VAL A 133 5.99 -16.19 1.22
CA VAL A 133 6.27 -17.53 1.77
C VAL A 133 4.96 -18.27 2.03
N LYS A 134 4.94 -19.59 1.84
CA LYS A 134 3.78 -20.42 2.21
C LYS A 134 3.47 -20.21 3.69
N SER A 135 2.33 -19.57 3.96
CA SER A 135 1.83 -19.25 5.29
C SER A 135 0.37 -19.64 5.37
N ASN A 136 -0.06 -20.13 6.53
CA ASN A 136 -1.47 -20.40 6.80
C ASN A 136 -2.30 -19.10 6.79
N MET A 137 -1.66 -17.93 6.83
CA MET A 137 -2.31 -16.63 6.74
C MET A 137 -2.48 -16.12 5.30
N LYS A 138 -1.95 -16.83 4.29
CA LYS A 138 -2.05 -16.38 2.89
C LYS A 138 -3.51 -16.37 2.43
N GLY A 139 -3.95 -15.27 1.83
CA GLY A 139 -5.34 -15.03 1.46
C GLY A 139 -6.21 -14.39 2.55
N PHE A 140 -5.69 -14.29 3.78
CA PHE A 140 -6.44 -13.65 4.86
C PHE A 140 -6.60 -12.14 4.63
N TYR A 141 -5.64 -11.47 3.98
CA TYR A 141 -5.73 -10.02 3.76
C TYR A 141 -6.98 -9.62 2.97
N GLN A 142 -7.39 -10.46 2.02
CA GLN A 142 -8.60 -10.22 1.22
C GLN A 142 -9.90 -10.28 2.04
N SER A 143 -9.89 -10.86 3.24
CA SER A 143 -11.03 -10.86 4.17
C SER A 143 -11.19 -9.57 4.97
N ILE A 144 -10.17 -8.71 4.99
CA ILE A 144 -10.18 -7.48 5.81
C ILE A 144 -11.12 -6.44 5.18
N SER A 145 -12.03 -5.89 5.97
CA SER A 145 -13.00 -4.88 5.55
C SER A 145 -12.51 -3.46 5.78
N TYR A 146 -11.72 -3.23 6.83
CA TYR A 146 -11.14 -1.92 7.16
C TYR A 146 -9.67 -2.04 7.49
N HIS A 147 -8.84 -1.14 6.97
CA HIS A 147 -7.43 -1.05 7.32
C HIS A 147 -7.13 0.38 7.75
N ALA A 148 -6.82 0.56 9.04
CA ALA A 148 -6.53 1.84 9.65
C ALA A 148 -5.05 1.92 10.03
N GLY A 149 -4.47 3.11 9.94
CA GLY A 149 -3.05 3.34 10.19
C GLY A 149 -2.83 4.66 10.92
N THR A 150 -1.89 4.70 11.86
CA THR A 150 -1.51 5.93 12.57
C THR A 150 -0.02 6.23 12.38
N SER A 151 0.34 7.51 12.24
CA SER A 151 1.75 7.95 12.04
C SER A 151 2.42 7.18 10.88
N THR A 152 3.58 6.55 11.07
CA THR A 152 4.24 5.77 10.01
C THR A 152 3.46 4.52 9.57
N GLY A 153 2.46 4.07 10.33
CA GLY A 153 1.48 3.08 9.88
C GLY A 153 0.48 3.65 8.86
N ALA A 154 0.24 4.96 8.85
CA ALA A 154 -0.55 5.62 7.79
C ALA A 154 0.22 5.75 6.47
N TRP A 155 1.56 5.83 6.53
CA TRP A 155 2.41 5.84 5.33
C TRP A 155 2.32 4.53 4.55
N LEU A 156 2.07 3.40 5.22
CA LEU A 156 1.75 2.14 4.55
C LEU A 156 0.47 2.22 3.72
N LEU A 157 -0.53 2.99 4.17
CA LEU A 157 -1.86 3.03 3.56
C LEU A 157 -1.99 4.04 2.42
N GLY A 158 -1.30 5.18 2.54
CA GLY A 158 -1.42 6.30 1.60
C GLY A 158 -0.12 6.68 0.90
N GLY A 159 0.97 5.93 1.13
CA GLY A 159 2.23 6.10 0.41
C GLY A 159 2.18 5.56 -1.01
#